data_AF-A0A1F5DYY4-F1
#
_entry.id   AF-A0A1F5DYY4-F1
#
_cell.length_a   1.000
_cell.length_b   1.000
_cell.length_c   1.000
_cell.angle_alpha   90.00
_cell.angle_beta   90.00
_cell.angle_gamma   90.00
#
_symmetry.space_group_name_H-M   'P 1'
#
loop_
_entity.id
_entity.type
_entity.pdbx_description
1 polymer ?
#
loop_
_entity_poly.entity_id
_entity_poly.type
_entity_poly.pdbx_seq_one_letter_code
_entity_poly.pdbx_strand_id
1 'polypeptide(L)'
;MGILNRQQSILPTPESINELKRQSIRLEQVNSRLRDRDRVLFDMVGKAVQKKDTARAQIYANELSRIRHVKQVIAQSQLAIDCITIRLENFLDLYQVVQEMKPISEVVKEVSVDVQKVMPQFASGLEQLNQVANETLMQTTIDFRQPALDEMFSVKCQESAEILREVSNMVENSLHESFPEPPAAVASKIVERQAEAVAYDYEPTFVPIRRASSTETADWNMLSDDVVKMLDQINAKGRVKMGEIIA
;
A
#
# COMPACT_ATOMS: atom_id res chain seq x y z
N MET A 1 -19.87 -32.53 -20.85
CA MET A 1 -18.48 -32.99 -20.68
C MET A 1 -17.67 -32.52 -21.89
N GLY A 2 -17.28 -31.24 -21.89
CA GLY A 2 -16.44 -30.66 -22.94
C GLY A 2 -14.98 -30.86 -22.56
N ILE A 3 -14.27 -31.68 -23.33
CA ILE A 3 -12.87 -32.00 -23.12
C ILE A 3 -12.09 -30.75 -23.55
N LEU A 4 -11.67 -29.94 -22.57
CA LEU A 4 -10.77 -28.82 -22.80
C LEU A 4 -9.44 -29.38 -23.30
N ASN A 5 -9.22 -29.19 -24.60
CA ASN A 5 -7.96 -29.40 -25.30
C ASN A 5 -6.87 -28.50 -24.66
N ARG A 6 -6.25 -28.99 -23.59
CA ARG A 6 -5.29 -28.27 -22.74
C ARG A 6 -3.85 -28.44 -23.23
N GLN A 7 -3.66 -28.35 -24.54
CA GLN A 7 -2.34 -28.14 -25.16
C GLN A 7 -2.22 -26.71 -25.70
N GLN A 8 -2.71 -25.72 -24.94
CA GLN A 8 -2.26 -24.36 -25.17
C GLN A 8 -0.78 -24.31 -24.81
N SER A 9 0.04 -23.94 -25.78
CA SER A 9 1.46 -23.66 -25.62
C SER A 9 1.65 -22.87 -24.33
N ILE A 10 2.42 -23.44 -23.40
CA ILE A 10 2.78 -22.80 -22.12
C ILE A 10 3.68 -21.57 -22.38
N LEU A 11 4.06 -21.35 -23.64
CA LEU A 11 4.87 -20.22 -24.08
C LEU A 11 4.01 -18.95 -24.17
N PRO A 12 4.45 -17.83 -23.53
CA PRO A 12 3.81 -16.55 -23.73
C PRO A 12 3.88 -16.16 -25.21
N THR A 13 2.77 -15.69 -25.76
CA THR A 13 2.73 -15.18 -27.13
C THR A 13 3.12 -13.71 -27.16
N PRO A 14 3.76 -13.21 -28.23
CA PRO A 14 4.04 -11.78 -28.36
C PRO A 14 2.75 -10.94 -28.34
N GLU A 15 1.63 -11.50 -28.77
CA GLU A 15 0.32 -10.86 -28.71
C GLU A 15 -0.15 -10.62 -27.26
N SER A 16 0.07 -11.56 -26.34
CA SER A 16 -0.33 -11.42 -24.94
C SER A 16 0.53 -10.38 -24.21
N ILE A 17 1.83 -10.36 -24.48
CA ILE A 17 2.76 -9.33 -23.98
C ILE A 17 2.31 -7.93 -24.46
N ASN A 18 1.92 -7.82 -25.73
CA ASN A 18 1.42 -6.56 -26.28
C ASN A 18 0.06 -6.13 -25.66
N GLU A 19 -0.80 -7.06 -25.27
CA GLU A 19 -2.02 -6.71 -24.52
C GLU A 19 -1.70 -6.18 -23.12
N LEU A 20 -0.73 -6.79 -22.40
CA LEU A 20 -0.28 -6.28 -21.11
C LEU A 20 0.26 -4.84 -21.22
N LYS A 21 1.09 -4.56 -22.24
CA LYS A 21 1.55 -3.20 -22.53
C LYS A 21 0.39 -2.22 -22.79
N ARG A 22 -0.63 -2.63 -23.55
CA ARG A 22 -1.83 -1.81 -23.77
C ARG A 22 -2.57 -1.54 -22.46
N GLN A 23 -2.67 -2.53 -21.57
CA GLN A 23 -3.28 -2.34 -20.25
C GLN A 23 -2.48 -1.37 -19.37
N SER A 24 -1.14 -1.46 -19.36
CA SER A 24 -0.27 -0.51 -18.66
C SER A 24 -0.50 0.94 -19.13
N ILE A 25 -0.59 1.15 -20.46
CA ILE A 25 -0.90 2.47 -21.04
C ILE A 25 -2.29 2.97 -20.62
N ARG A 26 -3.31 2.09 -20.62
CA ARG A 26 -4.66 2.47 -20.16
C ARG A 26 -4.66 2.89 -18.70
N LEU A 27 -3.94 2.17 -17.84
CA LEU A 27 -3.81 2.54 -16.43
C LEU A 27 -3.10 3.90 -16.26
N GLU A 28 -2.09 4.21 -17.10
CA GLU A 28 -1.42 5.51 -17.06
C GLU A 28 -2.37 6.66 -17.41
N GLN A 29 -3.24 6.47 -18.41
CA GLN A 29 -4.27 7.46 -18.74
C GLN A 29 -5.25 7.68 -17.57
N VAL A 30 -5.63 6.61 -16.87
CA VAL A 30 -6.51 6.71 -15.69
C VAL A 30 -5.77 7.40 -14.54
N ASN A 31 -4.51 7.06 -14.31
CA ASN A 31 -3.66 7.66 -13.28
C ASN A 31 -3.49 9.18 -13.50
N SER A 32 -3.27 9.62 -14.75
CA SER A 32 -3.24 11.04 -15.10
C SER A 32 -4.54 11.75 -14.74
N ARG A 33 -5.69 11.18 -15.09
CA ARG A 33 -7.01 11.77 -14.78
C ARG A 33 -7.28 11.83 -13.27
N LEU A 34 -6.79 10.84 -12.51
CA LEU A 34 -6.90 10.83 -11.05
C LEU A 34 -5.98 11.87 -10.42
N ARG A 35 -4.78 12.11 -10.97
CA ARG A 35 -3.88 13.20 -10.53
C ARG A 35 -4.54 14.57 -10.70
N ASP A 36 -5.20 14.81 -11.83
CA ASP A 36 -5.90 16.08 -12.04
C ASP A 36 -7.05 16.27 -11.05
N ARG A 37 -7.81 15.19 -10.78
CA ARG A 37 -8.90 15.21 -9.79
C ARG A 37 -8.41 15.40 -8.35
N ASP A 38 -7.32 14.74 -7.97
CA ASP A 38 -6.64 14.87 -6.68
C ASP A 38 -6.27 16.35 -6.42
N ARG A 39 -5.66 17.02 -7.41
CA ARG A 39 -5.33 18.45 -7.33
C ARG A 39 -6.57 19.33 -7.16
N VAL A 40 -7.62 19.10 -7.96
CA VAL A 40 -8.86 19.89 -7.88
C VAL A 40 -9.55 19.72 -6.52
N LEU A 41 -9.64 18.49 -6.00
CA LEU A 41 -10.22 18.23 -4.69
C LEU A 41 -9.38 18.85 -3.57
N PHE A 42 -8.06 18.76 -3.66
CA PHE A 42 -7.15 19.38 -2.70
C PHE A 42 -7.36 20.90 -2.61
N ASP A 43 -7.43 21.58 -3.75
CA ASP A 43 -7.72 23.03 -3.80
C ASP A 43 -9.10 23.37 -3.21
N MET A 44 -10.10 22.51 -3.42
CA MET A 44 -11.45 22.67 -2.88
C MET A 44 -11.50 22.49 -1.35
N VAL A 45 -10.73 21.54 -0.80
CA VAL A 45 -10.56 21.41 0.65
C VAL A 45 -9.96 22.69 1.22
N GLY A 46 -8.86 23.21 0.63
CA GLY A 46 -8.22 24.45 1.07
C GLY A 46 -9.20 25.64 1.07
N LYS A 47 -9.98 25.81 0.00
CA LYS A 47 -11.01 26.86 -0.09
C LYS A 47 -12.12 26.71 0.95
N ALA A 48 -12.55 25.48 1.25
CA ALA A 48 -13.59 25.22 2.25
C ALA A 48 -13.09 25.51 3.67
N VAL A 49 -11.84 25.14 3.97
CA VAL A 49 -11.17 25.45 5.25
C VAL A 49 -11.02 26.96 5.45
N GLN A 50 -10.58 27.70 4.42
CA GLN A 50 -10.47 29.17 4.48
C GLN A 50 -11.82 29.85 4.74
N LYS A 51 -12.90 29.32 4.16
CA LYS A 51 -14.28 29.80 4.39
C LYS A 51 -14.88 29.34 5.73
N LYS A 52 -14.13 28.59 6.55
CA LYS A 52 -14.57 27.98 7.81
C LYS A 52 -15.80 27.05 7.66
N ASP A 53 -16.02 26.50 6.46
CA ASP A 53 -17.07 25.53 6.18
C ASP A 53 -16.54 24.11 6.47
N THR A 54 -16.56 23.72 7.73
CA THR A 54 -15.99 22.46 8.23
C THR A 54 -16.73 21.23 7.68
N ALA A 55 -18.05 21.33 7.49
CA ALA A 55 -18.86 20.23 6.97
C ALA A 55 -18.47 19.90 5.51
N ARG A 56 -18.33 20.90 4.64
CA ARG A 56 -17.88 20.68 3.26
C ARG A 56 -16.42 20.29 3.17
N ALA A 57 -15.56 20.88 3.99
CA ALA A 57 -14.14 20.52 4.04
C ALA A 57 -13.94 19.03 4.36
N GLN A 58 -14.71 18.49 5.31
CA GLN A 58 -14.62 17.09 5.70
C GLN A 58 -15.10 16.13 4.60
N ILE A 59 -16.17 16.49 3.87
CA ILE A 59 -16.64 15.70 2.71
C ILE A 59 -15.56 15.65 1.62
N TYR A 60 -14.99 16.80 1.25
CA TYR A 60 -13.94 16.86 0.23
C TYR A 60 -12.67 16.13 0.65
N ALA A 61 -12.28 16.18 1.92
CA ALA A 61 -11.13 15.45 2.44
C ALA A 61 -11.32 13.93 2.39
N ASN A 62 -12.52 13.44 2.70
CA ASN A 62 -12.84 12.01 2.58
C ASN A 62 -12.82 11.54 1.12
N GLU A 63 -13.31 12.35 0.18
CA GLU A 63 -13.22 11.97 -1.24
C GLU A 63 -11.78 12.02 -1.75
N LEU A 64 -11.00 13.00 -1.31
CA LEU A 64 -9.58 13.10 -1.62
C LEU A 64 -8.80 11.87 -1.13
N SER A 65 -9.06 11.38 0.08
CA SER A 65 -8.40 10.17 0.59
C SER A 65 -8.75 8.93 -0.21
N ARG A 66 -10.00 8.80 -0.65
CA ARG A 66 -10.42 7.71 -1.55
C ARG A 66 -9.73 7.79 -2.90
N ILE A 67 -9.61 8.99 -3.48
CA ILE A 67 -8.89 9.20 -4.75
C ILE A 67 -7.41 8.83 -4.61
N ARG A 68 -6.75 9.25 -3.52
CA ARG A 68 -5.34 8.91 -3.25
C ARG A 68 -5.14 7.41 -3.08
N HIS A 69 -6.04 6.74 -2.36
CA HIS A 69 -6.00 5.29 -2.23
C HIS A 69 -6.15 4.57 -3.58
N VAL A 70 -7.12 4.96 -4.41
CA VAL A 70 -7.29 4.38 -5.75
C VAL A 70 -6.07 4.63 -6.64
N LYS A 71 -5.48 5.83 -6.55
CA LYS A 71 -4.24 6.18 -7.24
C LYS A 71 -3.06 5.30 -6.80
N GLN A 72 -2.94 5.01 -5.51
CA GLN A 72 -1.93 4.08 -4.98
C GLN A 72 -2.12 2.67 -5.56
N VAL A 73 -3.34 2.13 -5.54
CA VAL A 73 -3.64 0.80 -6.08
C VAL A 73 -3.36 0.72 -7.59
N ILE A 74 -3.70 1.76 -8.34
CA ILE A 74 -3.42 1.83 -9.78
C ILE A 74 -1.91 1.87 -10.03
N ALA A 75 -1.17 2.71 -9.32
CA ALA A 75 0.28 2.78 -9.45
C ALA A 75 0.93 1.42 -9.14
N GLN A 76 0.43 0.71 -8.11
CA GLN A 76 0.90 -0.62 -7.78
C GLN A 76 0.60 -1.63 -8.89
N SER A 77 -0.59 -1.56 -9.47
CA SER A 77 -1.01 -2.42 -10.59
C SER A 77 -0.18 -2.17 -11.85
N GLN A 78 0.18 -0.92 -12.14
CA GLN A 78 1.04 -0.55 -13.27
C GLN A 78 2.42 -1.21 -13.14
N LEU A 79 3.06 -1.02 -11.99
CA LEU A 79 4.36 -1.62 -11.69
C LEU A 79 4.33 -3.15 -11.79
N ALA A 80 3.27 -3.78 -11.29
CA ALA A 80 3.10 -5.22 -11.40
C ALA A 80 2.98 -5.69 -12.86
N ILE A 81 2.19 -5.00 -13.69
CA ILE A 81 2.04 -5.33 -15.12
C ILE A 81 3.37 -5.15 -15.84
N ASP A 82 4.11 -4.08 -15.57
CA ASP A 82 5.41 -3.81 -16.20
C ASP A 82 6.44 -4.87 -15.80
N CYS A 83 6.50 -5.25 -14.52
CA CYS A 83 7.35 -6.33 -14.04
C CYS A 83 7.02 -7.67 -14.72
N ILE A 84 5.74 -8.03 -14.82
CA ILE A 84 5.32 -9.26 -15.51
C ILE A 84 5.69 -9.19 -17.00
N THR A 85 5.47 -8.06 -17.66
CA THR A 85 5.80 -7.86 -19.07
C THR A 85 7.28 -8.11 -19.34
N ILE A 86 8.17 -7.47 -18.56
CA ILE A 86 9.62 -7.66 -18.69
C ILE A 86 10.04 -9.12 -18.45
N ARG A 87 9.43 -9.77 -17.45
CA ARG A 87 9.73 -11.18 -17.15
C ARG A 87 9.32 -12.10 -18.29
N LEU A 88 8.18 -11.85 -18.94
CA LEU A 88 7.71 -12.63 -20.08
C LEU A 88 8.55 -12.39 -21.34
N GLU A 89 9.01 -11.15 -21.56
CA GLU A 89 9.95 -10.82 -22.64
C GLU A 89 11.27 -11.55 -22.47
N ASN A 90 11.91 -11.42 -21.30
CA ASN A 90 13.16 -12.13 -21.00
C ASN A 90 12.99 -13.66 -21.09
N PHE A 91 11.83 -14.19 -20.68
CA PHE A 91 11.53 -15.61 -20.83
C PHE A 91 11.48 -16.03 -22.30
N LEU A 92 10.83 -15.24 -23.16
CA LEU A 92 10.74 -15.52 -24.59
C LEU A 92 12.14 -15.46 -25.26
N ASP A 93 12.93 -14.45 -24.91
CA ASP A 93 14.29 -14.28 -25.42
C ASP A 93 15.20 -15.45 -25.02
N LEU A 94 15.16 -15.85 -23.74
CA LEU A 94 15.89 -17.02 -23.25
C LEU A 94 15.40 -18.32 -23.89
N TYR A 95 14.09 -18.47 -24.09
CA TYR A 95 13.54 -19.62 -24.78
C TYR A 95 14.05 -19.70 -26.22
N GLN A 96 14.12 -18.57 -26.93
CA GLN A 96 14.68 -18.53 -28.28
C GLN A 96 16.15 -18.96 -28.29
N VAL A 97 16.97 -18.43 -27.37
CA VAL A 97 18.39 -18.83 -27.24
C VAL A 97 18.53 -20.34 -27.00
N VAL A 98 17.69 -20.93 -26.13
CA VAL A 98 17.69 -22.37 -25.88
C VAL A 98 17.31 -23.17 -27.13
N GLN A 99 16.34 -22.70 -27.92
CA GLN A 99 15.98 -23.32 -29.20
C GLN A 99 17.15 -23.25 -30.21
N GLU A 100 17.90 -22.16 -30.22
CA GLU A 100 19.07 -21.98 -31.09
C GLU A 100 20.30 -22.80 -30.65
N MET A 101 20.48 -23.01 -29.33
CA MET A 101 21.58 -23.81 -28.79
C MET A 101 21.40 -25.32 -28.96
N LYS A 102 20.15 -25.80 -29.00
CA LYS A 102 19.86 -27.24 -29.15
C LYS A 102 20.51 -27.88 -30.40
N PRO A 103 20.33 -27.35 -31.63
CA PRO A 103 20.98 -27.93 -32.80
C PRO A 103 22.52 -27.82 -32.75
N ILE A 104 23.07 -26.81 -32.07
CA ILE A 104 24.53 -26.67 -31.88
C ILE A 104 25.07 -27.84 -31.05
N SER A 105 24.38 -28.23 -29.98
CA SER A 105 24.74 -29.40 -29.17
C SER A 105 24.71 -30.70 -29.98
N GLU A 106 23.72 -30.85 -30.88
CA GLU A 106 23.61 -32.00 -31.77
C GLU A 106 24.79 -32.09 -32.76
N VAL A 107 25.19 -30.95 -33.36
CA VAL A 107 26.36 -30.88 -34.26
C VAL A 107 27.65 -31.18 -33.53
N VAL A 108 27.85 -30.63 -32.32
CA VAL A 108 29.04 -30.93 -31.49
C VAL A 108 29.13 -32.42 -31.18
N LYS A 109 27.99 -33.06 -30.89
CA LYS A 109 27.93 -34.50 -30.64
C LYS A 109 28.32 -35.31 -31.88
N GLU A 110 27.84 -34.94 -33.06
CA GLU A 110 28.18 -35.60 -34.32
C GLU A 110 29.69 -35.49 -34.62
N VAL A 111 30.25 -34.28 -34.52
CA VAL A 111 31.68 -34.04 -34.70
C VAL A 111 32.52 -34.83 -33.68
N SER A 112 32.06 -34.92 -32.43
CA SER A 112 32.73 -35.73 -31.41
C SER A 112 32.80 -37.22 -31.77
N VAL A 113 31.73 -37.78 -32.35
CA VAL A 113 31.69 -39.18 -32.79
C VAL A 113 32.67 -39.42 -33.95
N ASP A 114 32.79 -38.47 -34.87
CA ASP A 114 33.70 -38.61 -36.02
C ASP A 114 35.17 -38.40 -35.62
N VAL A 115 35.46 -37.43 -34.76
CA VAL A 115 36.80 -37.24 -34.20
C VAL A 115 37.23 -38.45 -33.37
N GLN A 116 36.33 -39.10 -32.64
CA GLN A 116 36.65 -40.34 -31.92
C GLN A 116 37.08 -41.48 -32.84
N LYS A 117 36.54 -41.57 -34.06
CA LYS A 117 36.93 -42.59 -35.06
C LYS A 117 38.31 -42.34 -35.65
N VAL A 118 38.70 -41.07 -35.80
CA VAL A 118 39.94 -40.67 -36.49
C VAL A 118 41.09 -40.38 -35.51
N MET A 119 40.82 -39.69 -34.41
CA MET A 119 41.80 -39.21 -33.42
C MET A 119 41.24 -39.27 -31.98
N PRO A 120 41.32 -40.42 -31.30
CA PRO A 120 40.73 -40.61 -29.98
C PRO A 120 41.34 -39.71 -28.90
N GLN A 121 42.56 -39.18 -29.07
CA GLN A 121 43.17 -38.27 -28.08
C GLN A 121 42.44 -36.93 -27.90
N PHE A 122 41.62 -36.52 -28.87
CA PHE A 122 40.84 -35.27 -28.81
C PHE A 122 39.37 -35.50 -28.43
N ALA A 123 38.92 -36.76 -28.40
CA ALA A 123 37.52 -37.11 -28.12
C ALA A 123 37.09 -36.69 -26.70
N SER A 124 37.98 -36.81 -25.71
CA SER A 124 37.68 -36.46 -24.31
C SER A 124 37.36 -34.97 -24.12
N GLY A 125 38.04 -34.07 -24.85
CA GLY A 125 37.78 -32.63 -24.79
C GLY A 125 36.42 -32.26 -25.40
N LEU A 126 36.03 -32.93 -26.48
CA LEU A 126 34.72 -32.73 -27.13
C LEU A 126 33.58 -33.31 -26.29
N GLU A 127 33.81 -34.43 -25.62
CA GLU A 127 32.83 -35.03 -24.71
C GLU A 127 32.58 -34.15 -23.47
N GLN A 128 33.63 -33.55 -22.91
CA GLN A 128 33.50 -32.54 -21.86
C GLN A 128 32.72 -31.31 -22.33
N LEU A 129 32.96 -30.84 -23.56
CA LEU A 129 32.23 -29.70 -24.13
C LEU A 129 30.74 -30.02 -24.29
N ASN A 130 30.41 -31.20 -24.80
CA ASN A 130 29.03 -31.68 -24.93
C ASN A 130 28.35 -31.83 -23.56
N GLN A 131 29.07 -32.33 -22.55
CA GLN A 131 28.57 -32.42 -21.18
C GLN A 131 28.24 -31.04 -20.61
N VAL A 132 29.14 -30.06 -20.74
CA VAL A 132 28.90 -28.68 -20.28
C VAL A 132 27.71 -28.04 -21.02
N ALA A 133 27.59 -28.26 -22.33
CA ALA A 133 26.46 -27.76 -23.11
C ALA A 133 25.13 -28.38 -22.65
N ASN A 134 25.08 -29.69 -22.45
CA ASN A 134 23.88 -30.37 -21.94
C ASN A 134 23.56 -29.99 -20.49
N GLU A 135 24.56 -29.89 -19.62
CA GLU A 135 24.37 -29.41 -18.24
C GLU A 135 23.80 -28.00 -18.23
N THR A 136 24.30 -27.10 -19.08
CA THR A 136 23.76 -25.74 -19.21
C THR A 136 22.30 -25.76 -19.67
N LEU A 137 21.97 -26.56 -20.69
CA LEU A 137 20.59 -26.72 -21.18
C LEU A 137 19.65 -27.32 -20.12
N MET A 138 20.13 -28.26 -19.30
CA MET A 138 19.34 -28.91 -18.25
C MET A 138 19.20 -28.05 -16.99
N GLN A 139 20.26 -27.31 -16.62
CA GLN A 139 20.31 -26.48 -15.41
C GLN A 139 19.65 -25.11 -15.58
N THR A 140 19.30 -24.70 -16.81
CA THR A 140 18.53 -23.47 -17.07
C THR A 140 17.10 -23.63 -16.57
N THR A 141 16.92 -23.57 -15.25
CA THR A 141 15.62 -23.46 -14.57
C THR A 141 15.40 -22.00 -14.22
N ILE A 142 14.29 -21.43 -14.69
CA ILE A 142 13.96 -20.02 -14.44
C ILE A 142 13.13 -19.95 -13.15
N ASP A 143 13.70 -19.35 -12.10
CA ASP A 143 12.93 -19.00 -10.89
C ASP A 143 12.17 -17.68 -11.13
N PHE A 144 10.85 -17.76 -11.06
CA PHE A 144 9.94 -16.63 -11.26
C PHE A 144 9.55 -15.92 -9.96
N ARG A 145 10.08 -16.34 -8.80
CA ARG A 145 9.71 -15.74 -7.52
C ARG A 145 10.20 -14.29 -7.41
N GLN A 146 9.29 -13.38 -7.06
CA GLN A 146 9.59 -11.97 -6.84
C GLN A 146 9.11 -11.52 -5.45
N PRO A 147 9.93 -11.69 -4.40
CA PRO A 147 9.53 -11.32 -3.03
C PRO A 147 9.16 -9.83 -2.88
N ALA A 148 9.74 -8.95 -3.70
CA ALA A 148 9.40 -7.53 -3.72
C ALA A 148 7.96 -7.24 -4.23
N LEU A 149 7.44 -8.05 -5.16
CA LEU A 149 6.04 -7.93 -5.58
C LEU A 149 5.09 -8.47 -4.51
N ASP A 150 5.46 -9.57 -3.86
CA ASP A 150 4.67 -10.16 -2.78
C ASP A 150 4.48 -9.20 -1.59
N GLU A 151 5.53 -8.43 -1.25
CA GLU A 151 5.49 -7.42 -0.19
C GLU A 151 4.62 -6.21 -0.58
N MET A 152 4.68 -5.79 -1.84
CA MET A 152 3.99 -4.62 -2.36
C MET A 152 2.45 -4.74 -2.32
N PHE A 153 1.91 -5.95 -2.46
CA PHE A 153 0.47 -6.21 -2.35
C PHE A 153 -0.03 -6.40 -0.90
N SER A 154 0.86 -6.36 0.10
CA SER A 154 0.53 -6.65 1.50
C SER A 154 0.19 -5.39 2.34
N VAL A 155 0.57 -4.19 1.88
CA VAL A 155 0.46 -2.95 2.68
C VAL A 155 -0.98 -2.40 2.69
N LYS A 156 -1.62 -2.37 3.86
CA LYS A 156 -2.98 -1.85 4.09
C LYS A 156 -3.00 -0.36 4.49
N CYS A 157 -4.08 0.30 4.07
CA CYS A 157 -4.36 1.74 4.00
C CYS A 157 -4.53 2.45 5.37
N GLN A 158 -3.86 3.60 5.55
CA GLN A 158 -4.02 4.54 6.68
C GLN A 158 -3.86 6.00 6.19
N GLU A 159 -4.69 6.48 5.26
CA GLU A 159 -4.38 7.74 4.54
C GLU A 159 -5.26 8.95 4.93
N SER A 160 -6.49 8.76 5.42
CA SER A 160 -7.45 9.88 5.57
C SER A 160 -7.07 10.94 6.61
N ALA A 161 -6.44 10.54 7.72
CA ALA A 161 -6.07 11.48 8.80
C ALA A 161 -4.81 12.29 8.48
N GLU A 162 -3.87 11.71 7.73
CA GLU A 162 -2.62 12.35 7.34
C GLU A 162 -2.86 13.48 6.33
N ILE A 163 -3.85 13.32 5.45
CA ILE A 163 -4.23 14.33 4.45
C ILE A 163 -4.74 15.61 5.11
N LEU A 164 -5.58 15.50 6.14
CA LEU A 164 -6.08 16.68 6.85
C LEU A 164 -4.95 17.45 7.52
N ARG A 165 -3.94 16.75 8.04
CA ARG A 165 -2.73 17.34 8.62
C ARG A 165 -1.86 18.02 7.56
N GLU A 166 -1.67 17.39 6.40
CA GLU A 166 -0.91 17.96 5.28
C GLU A 166 -1.56 19.25 4.76
N VAL A 167 -2.88 19.25 4.56
CA VAL A 167 -3.64 20.43 4.11
C VAL A 167 -3.58 21.54 5.16
N SER A 168 -3.75 21.21 6.45
CA SER A 168 -3.66 22.19 7.53
C SER A 168 -2.31 22.88 7.58
N ASN A 169 -1.22 22.09 7.48
CA ASN A 169 0.14 22.63 7.46
C ASN A 169 0.38 23.55 6.25
N MET A 170 -0.14 23.21 5.07
CA MET A 170 0.01 24.05 3.88
C MET A 170 -0.80 25.35 3.98
N VAL A 171 -2.02 25.29 4.53
CA VAL A 171 -2.83 26.50 4.78
C VAL A 171 -2.15 27.39 5.81
N GLU A 172 -1.61 26.81 6.88
CA GLU A 172 -0.84 27.54 7.90
C GLU A 172 0.40 28.22 7.30
N ASN A 173 1.17 27.51 6.49
CA ASN A 173 2.32 28.07 5.77
C ASN A 173 1.91 29.22 4.82
N SER A 174 0.81 29.05 4.07
CA SER A 174 0.30 30.11 3.18
C SER A 174 -0.22 31.32 3.96
N LEU A 175 -0.80 31.12 5.15
CA LEU A 175 -1.22 32.20 6.03
C LEU A 175 -0.02 32.94 6.63
N HIS A 176 1.04 32.22 7.02
CA HIS A 176 2.30 32.80 7.46
C HIS A 176 3.00 33.62 6.35
N GLU A 177 2.91 33.18 5.10
CA GLU A 177 3.45 33.93 3.95
C GLU A 177 2.57 35.15 3.57
N SER A 178 1.27 35.10 3.84
CA SER A 178 0.30 36.15 3.43
C SER A 178 0.06 37.23 4.48
N PHE A 179 0.43 37.01 5.75
CA PHE A 179 0.33 37.99 6.84
C PHE A 179 1.72 38.32 7.40
N PRO A 180 2.25 39.56 7.25
CA PRO A 180 3.45 39.96 7.97
C PRO A 180 3.20 39.93 9.49
N GLU A 181 4.20 39.48 10.26
CA GLU A 181 4.10 39.38 11.71
C GLU A 181 3.60 40.71 12.32
N PRO A 182 2.54 40.69 13.13
CA PRO A 182 2.09 41.90 13.81
C PRO A 182 3.20 42.38 14.75
N PRO A 183 3.51 43.69 14.77
CA PRO A 183 4.59 44.21 15.60
C PRO A 183 4.31 43.87 17.06
N ALA A 184 5.31 43.30 17.74
CA ALA A 184 5.25 42.98 19.16
C ALA A 184 4.90 44.25 19.96
N ALA A 185 3.61 44.44 20.23
CA ALA A 185 3.11 45.53 21.04
C ALA A 185 3.47 45.25 22.50
N VAL A 186 4.54 45.92 22.91
CA VAL A 186 4.93 46.33 24.26
C VAL A 186 3.88 46.04 25.34
N ALA A 187 4.32 45.26 26.34
CA ALA A 187 3.62 44.98 27.58
C ALA A 187 2.88 46.22 28.15
N SER A 188 1.56 46.23 28.06
CA SER A 188 0.73 47.14 28.84
C SER A 188 0.62 46.61 30.26
N LYS A 189 1.33 47.28 31.18
CA LYS A 189 1.28 47.10 32.64
C LYS A 189 -0.17 46.99 33.12
N ILE A 190 -0.46 45.92 33.85
CA ILE A 190 -1.63 45.82 34.73
C ILE A 190 -1.46 46.88 35.81
N VAL A 191 -2.34 47.88 35.81
CA VAL A 191 -2.47 48.84 36.91
C VAL A 191 -3.51 48.26 37.86
N GLU A 192 -3.07 47.80 39.03
CA GLU A 192 -3.94 47.51 40.17
C GLU A 192 -4.60 48.82 40.62
N ARG A 193 -5.94 48.87 40.59
CA ARG A 193 -6.72 49.86 41.30
C ARG A 193 -7.54 49.15 42.37
N GLN A 194 -7.19 49.41 43.61
CA GLN A 194 -7.90 48.94 44.80
C GLN A 194 -9.36 49.42 44.75
N ALA A 195 -10.30 48.48 44.89
CA ALA A 195 -11.72 48.78 44.96
C ALA A 195 -12.09 49.16 46.40
N GLU A 196 -12.47 50.43 46.55
CA GLU A 196 -13.04 51.03 47.75
C GLU A 196 -14.48 50.54 47.92
N ALA A 197 -14.81 50.00 49.10
CA ALA A 197 -16.12 49.45 49.41
C ALA A 197 -17.15 50.57 49.61
N VAL A 198 -18.21 50.57 48.81
CA VAL A 198 -19.44 51.32 49.09
C VAL A 198 -20.60 50.34 49.15
N ALA A 199 -21.12 50.15 50.36
CA ALA A 199 -22.31 49.38 50.63
C ALA A 199 -23.53 50.09 50.04
N TYR A 200 -24.34 49.35 49.27
CA TYR A 200 -25.74 49.67 49.10
C TYR A 200 -26.55 48.39 49.32
N ASP A 201 -27.40 48.46 50.33
CA ASP A 201 -28.36 47.43 50.72
C ASP A 201 -29.32 47.13 49.57
N TYR A 202 -29.23 45.91 49.05
CA TYR A 202 -30.29 45.28 48.29
C TYR A 202 -30.27 43.78 48.58
N GLU A 203 -31.20 43.30 49.40
CA GLU A 203 -31.39 41.87 49.60
C GLU A 203 -32.04 41.24 48.35
N PRO A 204 -31.39 40.29 47.67
CA PRO A 204 -32.06 39.53 46.62
C PRO A 204 -32.96 38.45 47.25
N THR A 205 -34.26 38.51 46.96
CA THR A 205 -35.21 37.43 47.23
C THR A 205 -34.81 36.18 46.44
N PHE A 206 -34.27 35.18 47.13
CA PHE A 206 -33.91 33.89 46.53
C PHE A 206 -35.14 32.99 46.42
N VAL A 207 -35.63 32.78 45.20
CA VAL A 207 -36.56 31.67 44.92
C VAL A 207 -35.70 30.45 44.55
N PRO A 208 -35.72 29.35 45.34
CA PRO A 208 -34.94 28.17 45.01
C PRO A 208 -35.55 27.48 43.79
N ILE A 209 -34.82 27.46 42.67
CA ILE A 209 -35.08 26.49 41.61
C ILE A 209 -34.62 25.13 42.12
N ARG A 210 -35.61 24.27 42.38
CA ARG A 210 -35.48 22.90 42.86
C ARG A 210 -34.63 22.10 41.86
N ARG A 211 -33.37 21.86 42.18
CA ARG A 211 -32.56 20.82 41.52
C ARG A 211 -33.21 19.48 41.86
N ALA A 212 -33.78 18.81 40.86
CA ALA A 212 -34.21 17.43 41.02
C ALA A 212 -32.99 16.59 41.39
N SER A 213 -33.06 15.98 42.56
CA SER A 213 -32.15 14.95 43.03
C SER A 213 -32.61 13.61 42.47
N SER A 214 -31.80 13.00 41.60
CA SER A 214 -31.69 11.55 41.51
C SER A 214 -30.24 11.21 41.78
N THR A 215 -30.03 10.75 43.01
CA THR A 215 -28.87 10.00 43.46
C THR A 215 -28.79 8.69 42.69
N GLU A 216 -27.75 8.53 41.88
CA GLU A 216 -27.22 7.20 41.59
C GLU A 216 -25.72 7.35 41.31
N THR A 217 -24.95 7.02 42.33
CA THR A 217 -23.50 6.88 42.25
C THR A 217 -23.20 5.74 41.28
N ALA A 218 -22.84 6.06 40.04
CA ALA A 218 -22.35 5.08 39.08
C ALA A 218 -20.95 4.63 39.54
N ASP A 219 -20.95 3.52 40.27
CA ASP A 219 -19.79 2.78 40.71
C ASP A 219 -19.06 2.22 39.48
N TRP A 220 -17.91 2.80 39.13
CA TRP A 220 -17.13 2.41 37.95
C TRP A 220 -16.42 1.05 38.10
N ASN A 221 -16.69 0.28 39.16
CA ASN A 221 -16.06 -1.01 39.43
C ASN A 221 -16.96 -2.24 39.32
N MET A 222 -18.23 -2.11 38.93
CA MET A 222 -19.02 -3.27 38.49
C MET A 222 -18.95 -3.39 36.97
N LEU A 223 -17.94 -4.14 36.48
CA LEU A 223 -18.10 -4.81 35.19
C LEU A 223 -19.39 -5.63 35.28
N SER A 224 -20.34 -5.39 34.39
CA SER A 224 -21.60 -6.13 34.42
C SER A 224 -21.30 -7.62 34.36
N ASP A 225 -22.06 -8.42 35.11
CA ASP A 225 -21.91 -9.90 35.15
C ASP A 225 -21.91 -10.52 33.75
N ASP A 226 -22.55 -9.85 32.78
CA ASP A 226 -22.58 -10.25 31.38
C ASP A 226 -21.23 -10.03 30.67
N VAL A 227 -20.50 -8.97 31.00
CA VAL A 227 -19.15 -8.70 30.45
C VAL A 227 -18.13 -9.65 31.06
N VAL A 228 -18.23 -9.97 32.35
CA VAL A 228 -17.39 -10.98 33.00
C VAL A 228 -17.63 -12.37 32.40
N LYS A 229 -18.89 -12.75 32.17
CA LYS A 229 -19.25 -13.99 31.47
C LYS A 229 -18.75 -14.02 30.02
N MET A 230 -18.77 -12.90 29.30
CA MET A 230 -18.20 -12.83 27.95
C MET A 230 -16.68 -13.01 27.96
N LEU A 231 -15.97 -12.40 28.92
CA LEU A 231 -14.53 -12.56 29.06
C LEU A 231 -14.13 -14.00 29.43
N ASP A 232 -14.89 -14.64 30.31
CA ASP A 232 -14.67 -16.06 30.64
C ASP A 232 -14.99 -16.99 29.46
N GLN A 233 -16.02 -16.68 28.65
CA GLN A 233 -16.30 -17.44 27.42
C GLN A 233 -15.20 -17.30 26.36
N ILE A 234 -14.58 -16.12 26.27
CA ILE A 234 -13.45 -15.86 25.37
C ILE A 234 -12.20 -16.61 25.86
N ASN A 235 -11.94 -16.60 27.17
CA ASN A 235 -10.80 -17.31 27.76
C ASN A 235 -10.98 -18.85 27.74
N ALA A 236 -12.22 -19.34 27.90
CA ALA A 236 -12.55 -20.77 27.76
C ALA A 236 -12.45 -21.26 26.31
N LYS A 237 -12.78 -20.42 25.32
CA LYS A 237 -12.56 -20.71 23.89
C LYS A 237 -11.11 -20.51 23.44
N GLY A 238 -10.30 -19.78 24.22
CA GLY A 238 -8.89 -19.49 23.96
C GLY A 238 -7.89 -20.51 24.50
N ARG A 239 -8.31 -21.54 25.25
CA ARG A 239 -7.42 -22.66 25.61
C ARG A 239 -7.21 -23.60 24.42
N VAL A 240 -6.36 -23.17 23.49
CA VAL A 240 -5.54 -24.12 22.74
C VAL A 240 -4.70 -24.86 23.77
N LYS A 241 -4.81 -26.20 23.78
CA LYS A 241 -3.95 -27.08 24.59
C LYS A 241 -2.50 -26.90 24.15
N MET A 242 -1.77 -25.97 24.75
CA MET A 242 -0.29 -25.98 24.79
C MET A 242 0.14 -27.05 25.78
N GLY A 243 0.06 -28.31 25.36
CA GLY A 243 0.39 -29.47 26.20
C GLY A 243 0.52 -30.82 25.49
N GLU A 244 0.29 -30.91 24.18
CA GLU A 244 0.55 -32.12 23.39
C GLU A 244 1.42 -31.80 22.16
N ILE A 245 2.57 -31.18 22.40
CA ILE A 245 3.73 -31.26 21.50
C ILE A 245 4.95 -31.35 22.43
N ILE A 246 5.25 -32.57 22.88
CA ILE A 246 6.57 -33.15 23.20
C ILE A 246 6.25 -34.50 23.88
N ALA A 247 6.17 -35.55 23.06
CA ALA A 247 6.57 -36.94 23.31
C ALA A 247 6.31 -37.73 22.02
#